data_AF-A0A1V4IT30-F1
#
_entry.id   AF-A0A1V4IT30-F1
#
_cell.length_a   1.000
_cell.length_b   1.000
_cell.length_c   1.000
_cell.angle_alpha   90.00
_cell.angle_beta   90.00
_cell.angle_gamma   90.00
#
_symmetry.space_group_name_H-M   'P 1'
#
loop_
_entity.id
_entity.type
_entity.pdbx_description
1 polymer ?
#
loop_
_entity_poly.entity_id
_entity_poly.type
_entity_poly.pdbx_seq_one_letter_code
_entity_poly.pdbx_strand_id
1 'polypeptide(L)'
;MNEIINRVVSNVKLEEGKQVIQNQLIDIYFNDGISTKKLARKNMLPIPVVSAVKKEFVKAGLAVQNIGMHITGKGKLVVEKELGYEGIDKYLYMKLMENPWGEHKELYDIKEQLSRIFINRPEADVSIDQSKCTVDTAIKRAILCLKYSSLIGKQVLCVGDDDFISVAIGFLLKRLFNGKIPEKSNTLVMDVDERILSYIRGVANENGLPISCVYSDFRQPILEYYKGNFDCFFTDPPYTLEGMKLFLSRGMDALKKEKGLTVFFSYGHKSPDIELEIQKCFINMGLTVCEILSGFNAYEGAQIIGNTSQMIVLKTTTNSHASVVGSFDKPMYTGEIRKTVRLYSCTQCGKVFKVGKSERYYTIESLKAAGCSKCENRSFRLFNKNKI
;
A
#
# COMPACT_ATOMS: atom_id res chain seq x y z
N MET A 1 -3.40 7.92 -22.85
CA MET A 1 -3.60 6.46 -23.03
C MET A 1 -3.83 6.22 -24.52
N ASN A 2 -3.03 5.36 -25.15
CA ASN A 2 -3.05 5.14 -26.60
C ASN A 2 -4.45 4.74 -27.11
N GLU A 3 -4.87 5.41 -28.19
CA GLU A 3 -6.16 5.24 -28.88
C GLU A 3 -6.47 3.77 -29.22
N ILE A 4 -5.43 2.96 -29.48
CA ILE A 4 -5.57 1.56 -29.85
C ILE A 4 -6.06 0.69 -28.67
N ILE A 5 -5.51 0.86 -27.47
CA ILE A 5 -6.00 0.12 -26.28
C ILE A 5 -7.42 0.56 -25.95
N ASN A 6 -7.69 1.87 -26.00
CA ASN A 6 -9.03 2.39 -25.73
C ASN A 6 -10.07 1.81 -26.69
N ARG A 7 -9.70 1.62 -27.96
CA ARG A 7 -10.56 0.96 -28.95
C ARG A 7 -10.83 -0.50 -28.62
N VAL A 8 -9.82 -1.25 -28.16
CA VAL A 8 -10.04 -2.65 -27.71
C VAL A 8 -10.97 -2.67 -26.49
N VAL A 9 -10.75 -1.77 -25.53
CA VAL A 9 -11.59 -1.63 -24.33
C VAL A 9 -13.04 -1.30 -24.72
N SER A 10 -13.26 -0.36 -25.65
CA SER A 10 -14.59 0.04 -26.10
C SER A 10 -15.31 -1.04 -26.90
N ASN A 11 -14.57 -1.89 -27.62
CA ASN A 11 -15.14 -2.96 -28.43
C ASN A 11 -15.56 -4.16 -27.57
N VAL A 12 -14.75 -4.54 -26.59
CA VAL A 12 -15.04 -5.69 -25.72
C VAL A 12 -16.09 -5.34 -24.66
N LYS A 13 -16.09 -4.09 -24.15
CA LYS A 13 -16.98 -3.61 -23.07
C LYS A 13 -16.99 -4.54 -21.84
N LEU A 14 -15.80 -4.94 -21.42
CA LEU A 14 -15.62 -5.93 -20.37
C LEU A 14 -16.19 -5.47 -19.00
N GLU A 15 -16.93 -6.35 -18.33
CA GLU A 15 -17.57 -6.06 -17.03
C GLU A 15 -16.53 -5.92 -15.90
N GLU A 16 -15.41 -6.61 -16.01
CA GLU A 16 -14.31 -6.63 -15.05
C GLU A 16 -13.41 -5.38 -15.14
N GLY A 17 -13.59 -4.55 -16.17
CA GLY A 17 -12.91 -3.26 -16.35
C GLY A 17 -11.69 -3.29 -17.26
N LYS A 18 -11.23 -2.11 -17.65
CA LYS A 18 -10.18 -1.92 -18.66
C LYS A 18 -8.82 -2.49 -18.23
N GLN A 19 -8.55 -2.53 -16.92
CA GLN A 19 -7.28 -3.03 -16.37
C GLN A 19 -7.06 -4.50 -16.72
N VAL A 20 -8.14 -5.31 -16.75
CA VAL A 20 -8.05 -6.74 -17.09
C VAL A 20 -7.65 -6.96 -18.56
N ILE A 21 -8.04 -6.04 -19.45
CA ILE A 21 -7.60 -6.06 -20.85
C ILE A 21 -6.10 -5.72 -20.91
N GLN A 22 -5.66 -4.66 -20.22
CA GLN A 22 -4.23 -4.30 -20.16
C GLN A 22 -3.37 -5.43 -19.60
N ASN A 23 -3.82 -6.07 -18.51
CA ASN A 23 -3.13 -7.19 -17.86
C ASN A 23 -2.97 -8.39 -18.80
N GLN A 24 -3.98 -8.72 -19.62
CA GLN A 24 -3.86 -9.78 -20.63
C GLN A 24 -2.79 -9.46 -21.68
N LEU A 25 -2.67 -8.20 -22.12
CA LEU A 25 -1.63 -7.80 -23.06
C LEU A 25 -0.23 -7.90 -22.43
N ILE A 26 -0.10 -7.48 -21.16
CA ILE A 26 1.12 -7.62 -20.36
C ILE A 26 1.49 -9.11 -20.21
N ASP A 27 0.52 -9.98 -19.92
CA ASP A 27 0.73 -11.42 -19.80
C ASP A 27 1.29 -12.03 -21.09
N ILE A 28 0.77 -11.64 -22.25
CA ILE A 28 1.27 -12.08 -23.57
C ILE A 28 2.71 -11.58 -23.79
N TYR A 29 3.02 -10.34 -23.39
CA TYR A 29 4.36 -9.77 -23.54
C TYR A 29 5.44 -10.50 -22.71
N PHE A 30 5.07 -11.02 -21.53
CA PHE A 30 5.98 -11.76 -20.66
C PHE A 30 5.96 -13.28 -20.86
N ASN A 31 4.90 -13.82 -21.47
CA ASN A 31 4.72 -15.25 -21.67
C ASN A 31 4.47 -15.50 -23.16
N ASP A 32 5.54 -15.48 -23.95
CA ASP A 32 5.41 -15.74 -25.39
C ASP A 32 4.85 -17.15 -25.64
N GLY A 33 3.92 -17.27 -26.59
CA GLY A 33 3.20 -18.52 -26.85
C GLY A 33 2.18 -18.92 -25.78
N ILE A 34 1.72 -17.99 -24.94
CA ILE A 34 0.75 -18.31 -23.88
C ILE A 34 -0.58 -18.83 -24.45
N SER A 35 -1.09 -19.93 -23.88
CA SER A 35 -2.37 -20.51 -24.29
C SER A 35 -3.57 -19.71 -23.77
N THR A 36 -4.71 -19.81 -24.48
CA THR A 36 -5.98 -19.20 -24.02
C THR A 36 -6.34 -19.66 -22.61
N LYS A 37 -6.12 -20.95 -22.31
CA LYS A 37 -6.42 -21.55 -21.00
C LYS A 37 -5.54 -20.94 -19.90
N LYS A 38 -4.25 -20.72 -20.17
CA LYS A 38 -3.33 -20.09 -19.20
C LYS A 38 -3.67 -18.61 -18.99
N LEU A 39 -4.02 -17.87 -20.04
CA LEU A 39 -4.51 -16.49 -19.93
C LEU A 39 -5.80 -16.39 -19.10
N ALA A 40 -6.77 -17.27 -19.36
CA ALA A 40 -8.02 -17.36 -18.59
C ALA A 40 -7.77 -17.62 -17.11
N ARG A 41 -6.90 -18.58 -16.78
CA ARG A 41 -6.53 -18.89 -15.39
C ARG A 41 -5.85 -17.71 -14.70
N LYS A 42 -4.90 -17.04 -15.37
CA LYS A 42 -4.17 -15.90 -14.79
C LYS A 42 -5.07 -14.71 -14.50
N ASN A 43 -6.06 -14.47 -15.37
CA ASN A 43 -6.94 -13.30 -15.26
C ASN A 43 -8.27 -13.63 -14.55
N MET A 44 -8.46 -14.87 -14.10
CA MET A 44 -9.70 -15.36 -13.48
C MET A 44 -10.95 -15.09 -14.34
N LEU A 45 -10.80 -15.23 -15.65
CA LEU A 45 -11.86 -14.98 -16.63
C LEU A 45 -12.34 -16.27 -17.31
N PRO A 46 -13.62 -16.36 -17.71
CA PRO A 46 -14.09 -17.42 -18.60
C PRO A 46 -13.32 -17.44 -19.93
N ILE A 47 -13.05 -18.64 -20.45
CA ILE A 47 -12.35 -18.82 -21.74
C ILE A 47 -13.00 -18.04 -22.90
N PRO A 48 -14.34 -17.98 -23.05
CA PRO A 48 -14.96 -17.20 -24.12
C PRO A 48 -14.65 -15.70 -24.05
N VAL A 49 -14.59 -15.14 -22.84
CA VAL A 49 -14.28 -13.72 -22.60
C VAL A 49 -12.84 -13.41 -23.03
N VAL A 50 -11.89 -14.24 -22.60
CA VAL A 50 -10.49 -14.13 -23.03
C VAL A 50 -10.34 -14.30 -24.54
N SER A 51 -11.09 -15.22 -25.13
CA SER A 51 -11.11 -15.42 -26.59
C SER A 51 -11.55 -14.16 -27.33
N ALA A 52 -12.58 -13.46 -26.84
CA ALA A 52 -13.04 -12.20 -27.41
C ALA A 52 -11.96 -11.10 -27.31
N VAL A 53 -11.34 -10.92 -26.14
CA VAL A 53 -10.25 -9.95 -25.95
C VAL A 53 -9.08 -10.22 -26.90
N LYS A 54 -8.66 -11.48 -27.01
CA LYS A 54 -7.59 -11.89 -27.92
C LYS A 54 -7.89 -11.55 -29.38
N LYS A 55 -9.12 -11.81 -29.85
CA LYS A 55 -9.53 -11.50 -31.22
C LYS A 55 -9.41 -10.00 -31.51
N GLU A 56 -9.78 -9.16 -30.54
CA GLU A 56 -9.62 -7.71 -30.67
C GLU A 56 -8.14 -7.29 -30.66
N PHE A 57 -7.28 -7.94 -29.88
CA PHE A 57 -5.82 -7.71 -29.98
C PHE A 57 -5.26 -8.09 -31.36
N VAL A 58 -5.69 -9.21 -31.93
CA VAL A 58 -5.27 -9.64 -33.27
C VAL A 58 -5.74 -8.64 -34.32
N LYS A 59 -7.02 -8.24 -34.27
CA LYS A 59 -7.60 -7.23 -35.17
C LYS A 59 -6.90 -5.88 -35.07
N ALA A 60 -6.48 -5.48 -33.86
CA ALA A 60 -5.72 -4.25 -33.63
C ALA A 60 -4.23 -4.34 -34.02
N GLY A 61 -3.76 -5.54 -34.37
CA GLY A 61 -2.36 -5.84 -34.69
C GLY A 61 -1.43 -5.80 -33.47
N LEU A 62 -1.96 -5.94 -32.25
CA LEU A 62 -1.18 -5.94 -31.01
C LEU A 62 -0.61 -7.33 -30.67
N ALA A 63 -1.29 -8.38 -31.09
CA ALA A 63 -0.86 -9.76 -30.88
C ALA A 63 -1.18 -10.59 -32.13
N VAL A 64 -0.53 -11.74 -32.27
CA VAL A 64 -0.85 -12.74 -33.31
C VAL A 64 -1.16 -14.07 -32.66
N GLN A 65 -2.08 -14.81 -33.26
CA GLN A 65 -2.45 -16.14 -32.81
C GLN A 65 -1.82 -17.20 -33.73
N ASN A 66 -1.03 -18.09 -33.12
CA ASN A 66 -0.48 -19.30 -33.75
C ASN A 66 -0.55 -20.45 -32.71
N ILE A 67 0.55 -21.17 -32.46
CA ILE A 67 0.70 -22.08 -31.31
C ILE A 67 0.78 -21.24 -30.02
N GLY A 68 -0.38 -20.75 -29.58
CA GLY A 68 -0.50 -19.77 -28.50
C GLY A 68 -0.61 -18.32 -29.00
N MET A 69 -0.52 -17.37 -28.06
CA MET A 69 -0.54 -15.94 -28.33
C MET A 69 0.87 -15.37 -28.24
N HIS A 70 1.23 -14.56 -29.23
CA HIS A 70 2.52 -13.88 -29.30
C HIS A 70 2.30 -12.38 -29.44
N ILE A 71 3.15 -11.59 -28.81
CA ILE A 71 3.12 -10.13 -28.92
C ILE A 71 3.72 -9.70 -30.27
N THR A 72 3.10 -8.74 -30.97
CA THR A 72 3.71 -8.15 -32.17
C THR A 72 4.69 -7.04 -31.80
N GLY A 73 5.49 -6.54 -32.75
CA GLY A 73 6.30 -5.33 -32.54
C GLY A 73 5.44 -4.11 -32.13
N LYS A 74 4.25 -3.97 -32.70
CA LYS A 74 3.29 -2.92 -32.33
C LYS A 74 2.76 -3.11 -30.90
N GLY A 75 2.38 -4.34 -30.52
CA GLY A 75 1.95 -4.64 -29.16
C GLY A 75 3.05 -4.44 -28.11
N LYS A 76 4.28 -4.82 -28.46
CA LYS A 76 5.47 -4.59 -27.64
C LYS A 76 5.65 -3.10 -27.35
N LEU A 77 5.62 -2.25 -28.38
CA LEU A 77 5.71 -0.80 -28.20
C LEU A 77 4.62 -0.24 -27.29
N VAL A 78 3.39 -0.75 -27.40
CA VAL A 78 2.30 -0.36 -26.51
C VAL A 78 2.59 -0.76 -25.06
N VAL A 79 3.02 -1.99 -24.80
CA VAL A 79 3.35 -2.44 -23.43
C VAL A 79 4.52 -1.63 -22.86
N GLU A 80 5.58 -1.44 -23.65
CA GLU A 80 6.79 -0.77 -23.21
C GLU A 80 6.58 0.74 -22.99
N LYS A 81 6.04 1.46 -23.98
CA LYS A 81 5.93 2.93 -23.95
C LYS A 81 4.67 3.44 -23.26
N GLU A 82 3.54 2.76 -23.44
CA GLU A 82 2.25 3.25 -22.95
C GLU A 82 1.96 2.75 -21.54
N LEU A 83 2.21 1.46 -21.30
CA LEU A 83 2.01 0.82 -19.99
C LEU A 83 3.25 0.92 -19.10
N GLY A 84 4.38 1.44 -19.61
CA GLY A 84 5.56 1.77 -18.81
C GLY A 84 6.50 0.61 -18.53
N TYR A 85 6.45 -0.46 -19.33
CA TYR A 85 7.30 -1.65 -19.16
C TYR A 85 8.61 -1.60 -19.95
N GLU A 86 8.95 -0.48 -20.58
CA GLU A 86 10.21 -0.33 -21.31
C GLU A 86 11.41 -0.50 -20.38
N GLY A 87 12.37 -1.33 -20.78
CA GLY A 87 13.62 -1.53 -20.03
C GLY A 87 13.47 -2.36 -18.75
N ILE A 88 12.31 -2.95 -18.50
CA ILE A 88 12.09 -3.81 -17.33
C ILE A 88 12.98 -5.07 -17.40
N ASP A 89 13.56 -5.44 -16.25
CA ASP A 89 14.18 -6.73 -16.00
C ASP A 89 13.11 -7.83 -16.02
N LYS A 90 12.94 -8.45 -17.21
CA LYS A 90 11.93 -9.49 -17.43
C LYS A 90 12.14 -10.71 -16.55
N TYR A 91 13.40 -11.06 -16.28
CA TYR A 91 13.73 -12.22 -15.46
C TYR A 91 13.26 -11.99 -14.02
N LEU A 92 13.65 -10.85 -13.43
CA LEU A 92 13.23 -10.49 -12.08
C LEU A 92 11.70 -10.37 -12.00
N TYR A 93 11.07 -9.67 -12.94
CA TYR A 93 9.61 -9.53 -12.98
C TYR A 93 8.92 -10.89 -12.96
N MET A 94 9.30 -11.82 -13.84
CA MET A 94 8.69 -13.15 -13.91
C MET A 94 8.89 -13.94 -12.61
N LYS A 95 10.08 -13.88 -12.03
CA LYS A 95 10.40 -14.57 -10.76
C LYS A 95 9.51 -14.07 -9.61
N LEU A 96 9.31 -12.76 -9.52
CA LEU A 96 8.41 -12.15 -8.51
C LEU A 96 6.94 -12.48 -8.76
N MET A 97 6.52 -12.57 -10.03
CA MET A 97 5.13 -12.92 -10.35
C MET A 97 4.82 -14.40 -10.11
N GLU A 98 5.79 -15.30 -10.28
CA GLU A 98 5.62 -16.74 -10.04
C GLU A 98 5.67 -17.10 -8.55
N ASN A 99 6.57 -16.48 -7.79
CA ASN A 99 6.71 -16.73 -6.35
C ASN A 99 6.90 -15.41 -5.57
N PRO A 100 5.83 -14.60 -5.40
CA PRO A 100 5.94 -13.26 -4.81
C PRO A 100 6.44 -13.23 -3.36
N TRP A 101 6.26 -14.33 -2.62
CA TRP A 101 6.62 -14.42 -1.20
C TRP A 101 7.90 -15.21 -0.95
N GLY A 102 8.55 -15.69 -2.01
CA GLY A 102 9.82 -16.42 -1.92
C GLY A 102 11.00 -15.51 -1.57
N GLU A 103 12.11 -16.15 -1.17
CA GLU A 103 13.39 -15.45 -1.05
C GLU A 103 14.00 -15.23 -2.44
N HIS A 104 14.24 -13.96 -2.78
CA HIS A 104 14.83 -13.54 -4.05
C HIS A 104 16.16 -12.88 -3.79
N LYS A 105 17.25 -13.57 -4.16
CA LYS A 105 18.63 -13.05 -4.04
C LYS A 105 18.82 -11.73 -4.77
N GLU A 106 18.05 -11.53 -5.84
CA GLU A 106 18.01 -10.32 -6.66
C GLU A 106 17.53 -9.08 -5.90
N LEU A 107 16.91 -9.25 -4.72
CA LEU A 107 16.44 -8.16 -3.87
C LEU A 107 17.32 -7.95 -2.61
N TYR A 108 18.44 -8.66 -2.48
CA TYR A 108 19.28 -8.57 -1.28
C TYR A 108 19.92 -7.18 -1.13
N ASP A 109 20.31 -6.58 -2.24
CA ASP A 109 20.86 -5.22 -2.31
C ASP A 109 19.85 -4.18 -1.80
N ILE A 110 18.61 -4.24 -2.30
CA ILE A 110 17.57 -3.31 -1.85
C ILE A 110 17.16 -3.58 -0.40
N LYS A 111 17.17 -4.85 0.05
CA LYS A 111 16.86 -5.19 1.44
C LYS A 111 17.90 -4.62 2.39
N GLU A 112 19.19 -4.66 2.02
CA GLU A 112 20.26 -4.06 2.82
C GLU A 112 20.14 -2.53 2.87
N GLN A 113 19.90 -1.88 1.73
CA GLN A 113 19.70 -0.43 1.66
C GLN A 113 18.49 0.01 2.50
N LEU A 114 17.35 -0.65 2.33
CA LEU A 114 16.15 -0.40 3.12
C LEU A 114 16.39 -0.63 4.60
N SER A 115 17.16 -1.66 4.99
CA SER A 115 17.49 -1.90 6.40
C SER A 115 18.24 -0.72 7.03
N ARG A 116 19.21 -0.13 6.32
CA ARG A 116 19.93 1.06 6.79
C ARG A 116 19.00 2.28 6.90
N ILE A 117 18.07 2.43 5.96
CA ILE A 117 17.07 3.50 5.97
C ILE A 117 16.09 3.30 7.13
N PHE A 118 15.62 2.08 7.37
CA PHE A 118 14.66 1.77 8.43
C PHE A 118 15.26 1.90 9.83
N ILE A 119 16.55 1.62 10.03
CA ILE A 119 17.22 1.82 11.32
C ILE A 119 17.24 3.31 11.71
N ASN A 120 17.36 4.21 10.73
CA ASN A 120 17.47 5.65 10.97
C ASN A 120 16.12 6.39 10.86
N ARG A 121 15.01 5.68 10.69
CA ARG A 121 13.68 6.29 10.54
C ARG A 121 13.22 6.99 11.83
N PRO A 122 12.35 8.01 11.74
CA PRO A 122 11.76 8.64 12.91
C PRO A 122 11.12 7.64 13.87
N GLU A 123 11.18 7.94 15.18
CA GLU A 123 10.50 7.13 16.19
C GLU A 123 8.97 7.23 16.06
N ALA A 124 8.31 6.08 16.27
CA ALA A 124 6.87 5.97 16.17
C ALA A 124 6.20 6.85 17.22
N ASP A 125 5.31 7.73 16.78
CA ASP A 125 4.42 8.46 17.65
C ASP A 125 3.13 7.68 17.89
N VAL A 126 3.11 6.96 19.01
CA VAL A 126 1.95 6.20 19.47
C VAL A 126 0.72 7.08 19.75
N SER A 127 0.85 8.42 19.78
CA SER A 127 -0.27 9.35 19.93
C SER A 127 -1.22 9.35 18.74
N ILE A 128 -0.68 9.07 17.56
CA ILE A 128 -1.36 9.00 16.27
C ILE A 128 -1.40 7.57 15.72
N ASP A 129 -1.32 6.58 16.63
CA ASP A 129 -1.37 5.15 16.34
C ASP A 129 -0.27 4.62 15.40
N GLN A 130 0.87 5.32 15.26
CA GLN A 130 1.99 4.84 14.44
C GLN A 130 2.59 3.53 14.96
N SER A 131 3.01 2.67 14.04
CA SER A 131 3.66 1.39 14.29
C SER A 131 4.64 1.06 13.17
N LYS A 132 5.84 0.64 13.54
CA LYS A 132 6.94 0.42 12.61
C LYS A 132 6.86 -0.99 11.98
N CYS A 133 6.45 -1.14 10.73
CA CYS A 133 6.57 -2.44 10.03
C CYS A 133 8.01 -2.82 9.76
N THR A 134 8.27 -4.12 9.55
CA THR A 134 9.60 -4.64 9.18
C THR A 134 9.94 -4.35 7.71
N VAL A 135 11.23 -4.36 7.38
CA VAL A 135 11.73 -4.24 5.99
C VAL A 135 11.07 -5.27 5.07
N ASP A 136 10.95 -6.52 5.54
CA ASP A 136 10.33 -7.60 4.78
C ASP A 136 8.85 -7.34 4.51
N THR A 137 8.14 -6.72 5.44
CA THR A 137 6.74 -6.32 5.25
C THR A 137 6.63 -5.25 4.17
N ALA A 138 7.46 -4.20 4.24
CA ALA A 138 7.45 -3.13 3.25
C ALA A 138 7.75 -3.65 1.82
N ILE A 139 8.75 -4.54 1.67
CA ILE A 139 9.07 -5.19 0.39
C ILE A 139 7.90 -6.06 -0.08
N LYS A 140 7.30 -6.89 0.80
CA LYS A 140 6.13 -7.71 0.46
C LYS A 140 4.95 -6.85 -0.02
N ARG A 141 4.69 -5.71 0.61
CA ARG A 141 3.64 -4.75 0.18
C ARG A 141 3.95 -4.14 -1.19
N ALA A 142 5.21 -3.81 -1.47
CA ALA A 142 5.62 -3.34 -2.80
C ALA A 142 5.46 -4.43 -3.89
N ILE A 143 5.84 -5.68 -3.59
CA ILE A 143 5.63 -6.84 -4.48
C ILE A 143 4.14 -7.12 -4.67
N LEU A 144 3.31 -6.95 -3.64
CA LEU A 144 1.86 -7.07 -3.75
C LEU A 144 1.29 -6.03 -4.73
N CYS A 145 1.80 -4.79 -4.70
CA CYS A 145 1.45 -3.75 -5.67
C CYS A 145 1.77 -4.19 -7.11
N LEU A 146 2.95 -4.79 -7.31
CA LEU A 146 3.37 -5.36 -8.60
C LEU A 146 2.46 -6.52 -9.04
N LYS A 147 2.17 -7.47 -8.14
CA LYS A 147 1.29 -8.64 -8.37
C LYS A 147 -0.09 -8.23 -8.88
N TYR A 148 -0.62 -7.12 -8.36
CA TYR A 148 -1.92 -6.56 -8.74
C TYR A 148 -1.84 -5.57 -9.91
N SER A 149 -0.72 -5.53 -10.65
CA SER A 149 -0.50 -4.62 -11.80
C SER A 149 -0.79 -3.15 -11.47
N SER A 150 -0.55 -2.78 -10.22
CA SER A 150 -0.89 -1.46 -9.64
C SER A 150 0.36 -0.59 -9.40
N LEU A 151 1.54 -1.06 -9.83
CA LEU A 151 2.84 -0.41 -9.59
C LEU A 151 3.41 0.28 -10.83
N ILE A 152 3.58 -0.46 -11.94
CA ILE A 152 4.31 0.02 -13.12
C ILE A 152 3.39 0.91 -13.97
N GLY A 153 3.86 2.12 -14.26
CA GLY A 153 3.12 3.11 -15.03
C GLY A 153 1.87 3.64 -14.31
N LYS A 154 1.84 3.55 -12.98
CA LYS A 154 0.70 3.91 -12.13
C LYS A 154 1.01 5.07 -11.19
N GLN A 155 -0.04 5.79 -10.80
CA GLN A 155 0.01 6.78 -9.72
C GLN A 155 -0.45 6.11 -8.43
N VAL A 156 0.48 5.85 -7.51
CA VAL A 156 0.24 5.22 -6.21
C VAL A 156 0.08 6.29 -5.14
N LEU A 157 -0.92 6.15 -4.27
CA LEU A 157 -1.06 6.98 -3.07
C LEU A 157 -0.76 6.18 -1.80
N CYS A 158 0.02 6.75 -0.89
CA CYS A 158 0.12 6.29 0.49
C CYS A 158 -0.67 7.24 1.38
N VAL A 159 -1.77 6.75 1.97
CA VAL A 159 -2.61 7.47 2.94
C VAL A 159 -2.10 7.12 4.33
N GLY A 160 -1.16 7.92 4.82
CA GLY A 160 -0.23 7.55 5.90
C GLY A 160 0.93 6.70 5.36
N ASP A 161 2.16 6.93 5.85
CA ASP A 161 3.32 6.11 5.46
C ASP A 161 4.44 6.06 6.51
N ASP A 162 4.12 5.88 7.80
CA ASP A 162 5.11 5.57 8.85
C ASP A 162 5.84 4.22 8.62
N ASP A 163 5.24 3.37 7.79
CA ASP A 163 5.76 2.10 7.32
C ASP A 163 6.75 2.18 6.14
N PHE A 164 6.91 3.36 5.54
CA PHE A 164 7.77 3.62 4.37
C PHE A 164 7.53 2.66 3.19
N ILE A 165 6.25 2.37 2.93
CA ILE A 165 5.84 1.61 1.75
C ILE A 165 6.23 2.37 0.49
N SER A 166 6.13 3.71 0.49
CA SER A 166 6.55 4.54 -0.65
C SER A 166 8.03 4.34 -1.00
N VAL A 167 8.89 4.26 0.01
CA VAL A 167 10.33 4.04 -0.15
C VAL A 167 10.58 2.64 -0.70
N ALA A 168 9.95 1.61 -0.15
CA ALA A 168 10.07 0.23 -0.66
C ALA A 168 9.59 0.10 -2.12
N ILE A 169 8.50 0.79 -2.48
CA ILE A 169 8.03 0.92 -3.88
C ILE A 169 9.09 1.56 -4.77
N GLY A 170 9.67 2.69 -4.33
CA GLY A 170 10.72 3.39 -5.07
C GLY A 170 11.94 2.51 -5.34
N PHE A 171 12.45 1.80 -4.32
CA PHE A 171 13.58 0.88 -4.49
C PHE A 171 13.24 -0.33 -5.36
N LEU A 172 12.04 -0.92 -5.22
CA LEU A 172 11.60 -2.02 -6.08
C LEU A 172 11.50 -1.59 -7.55
N LEU A 173 10.93 -0.42 -7.82
CA LEU A 173 10.89 0.17 -9.17
C LEU A 173 12.31 0.39 -9.71
N LYS A 174 13.19 1.00 -8.91
CA LYS A 174 14.58 1.21 -9.30
C LYS A 174 15.27 -0.11 -9.66
N ARG A 175 15.04 -1.16 -8.87
CA ARG A 175 15.62 -2.49 -9.11
C ARG A 175 15.04 -3.19 -10.34
N LEU A 176 13.73 -3.10 -10.57
CA LEU A 176 13.05 -3.68 -11.72
C LEU A 176 13.48 -3.05 -13.04
N PHE A 177 13.97 -1.80 -13.03
CA PHE A 177 14.35 -1.07 -14.24
C PHE A 177 15.84 -0.69 -14.27
N ASN A 178 16.68 -1.39 -13.49
CA ASN A 178 18.13 -1.19 -13.46
C ASN A 178 18.53 0.30 -13.31
N GLY A 179 17.84 1.02 -12.43
CA GLY A 179 18.06 2.44 -12.14
C GLY A 179 17.22 3.43 -12.96
N LYS A 180 16.59 3.01 -14.06
CA LYS A 180 15.82 3.90 -14.96
C LYS A 180 14.32 3.79 -14.71
N ILE A 181 13.85 4.48 -13.69
CA ILE A 181 12.44 4.40 -13.27
C ILE A 181 11.51 4.96 -14.37
N PRO A 182 10.41 4.28 -14.71
CA PRO A 182 9.48 4.78 -15.72
C PRO A 182 8.82 6.09 -15.29
N GLU A 183 8.82 7.09 -16.17
CA GLU A 183 8.31 8.45 -15.89
C GLU A 183 6.87 8.49 -15.37
N LYS A 184 6.03 7.52 -15.78
CA LYS A 184 4.62 7.43 -15.38
C LYS A 184 4.39 6.74 -14.05
N SER A 185 5.44 6.23 -13.39
CA SER A 185 5.34 5.54 -12.09
C SER A 185 5.71 6.52 -10.98
N ASN A 186 4.71 7.04 -10.27
CA ASN A 186 4.94 7.97 -9.16
C ASN A 186 4.18 7.52 -7.91
N THR A 187 4.75 7.83 -6.75
CA THR A 187 4.11 7.64 -5.45
C THR A 187 3.94 8.97 -4.74
N LEU A 188 2.72 9.29 -4.31
CA LEU A 188 2.45 10.42 -3.43
C LEU A 188 2.24 9.90 -2.01
N VAL A 189 2.90 10.52 -1.03
CA VAL A 189 2.66 10.30 0.39
C VAL A 189 1.88 11.47 0.95
N MET A 190 0.74 11.17 1.60
CA MET A 190 -0.01 12.12 2.39
C MET A 190 0.05 11.68 3.85
N ASP A 191 0.60 12.51 4.73
CA ASP A 191 0.72 12.21 6.15
C ASP A 191 0.57 13.49 7.00
N VAL A 192 0.18 13.34 8.25
CA VAL A 192 0.09 14.43 9.22
C VAL A 192 1.42 14.66 9.94
N ASP A 193 2.35 13.71 9.87
CA ASP A 193 3.63 13.76 10.55
C ASP A 193 4.75 14.29 9.63
N GLU A 194 5.12 15.56 9.81
CA GLU A 194 6.22 16.19 9.07
C GLU A 194 7.57 15.49 9.25
N ARG A 195 7.79 14.77 10.36
CA ARG A 195 9.05 14.02 10.57
C ARG A 195 9.15 12.88 9.55
N ILE A 196 8.05 12.16 9.34
CA ILE A 196 7.94 11.08 8.35
C ILE A 196 8.09 11.65 6.95
N LEU A 197 7.33 12.70 6.61
CA LEU A 197 7.39 13.32 5.29
C LEU A 197 8.78 13.86 4.95
N SER A 198 9.43 14.56 5.88
CA SER A 198 10.77 15.11 5.69
C SER A 198 11.81 14.01 5.49
N TYR A 199 11.70 12.91 6.24
CA TYR A 199 12.61 11.79 6.10
C TYR A 199 12.45 11.08 4.75
N ILE A 200 11.20 10.80 4.34
CA ILE A 200 10.90 10.21 3.03
C ILE A 200 11.41 11.12 1.90
N ARG A 201 11.20 12.45 1.99
CA ARG A 201 11.74 13.42 1.02
C ARG A 201 13.26 13.34 0.91
N GLY A 202 13.97 13.26 2.05
CA GLY A 202 15.42 13.11 2.08
C GLY A 202 15.88 11.84 1.35
N VAL A 203 15.31 10.69 1.73
CA VAL A 203 15.61 9.39 1.09
C VAL A 203 15.30 9.41 -0.40
N ALA A 204 14.16 9.98 -0.80
CA ALA A 204 13.76 10.06 -2.20
C ALA A 204 14.73 10.90 -3.03
N ASN A 205 15.15 12.06 -2.53
CA ASN A 205 16.10 12.94 -3.20
C ASN A 205 17.48 12.29 -3.31
N GLU A 206 18.00 11.71 -2.22
CA GLU A 206 19.31 11.04 -2.21
C GLU A 206 19.38 9.84 -3.16
N ASN A 207 18.26 9.13 -3.34
CA ASN A 207 18.23 7.89 -4.11
C ASN A 207 17.56 8.04 -5.48
N GLY A 208 17.08 9.23 -5.85
CA GLY A 208 16.36 9.49 -7.09
C GLY A 208 15.07 8.68 -7.22
N LEU A 209 14.29 8.57 -6.13
CA LEU A 209 13.03 7.81 -6.11
C LEU A 209 11.85 8.71 -6.56
N PRO A 210 10.84 8.16 -7.25
CA PRO A 210 9.71 8.91 -7.79
C PRO A 210 8.64 9.17 -6.71
N ILE A 211 9.06 9.79 -5.60
CA ILE A 211 8.22 9.97 -4.42
C ILE A 211 8.02 11.47 -4.20
N SER A 212 6.77 11.87 -4.04
CA SER A 212 6.38 13.20 -3.57
C SER A 212 5.70 13.09 -2.22
N CYS A 213 5.81 14.13 -1.39
CA CYS A 213 5.26 14.14 -0.04
C CYS A 213 4.44 15.41 0.17
N VAL A 214 3.27 15.27 0.81
CA VAL A 214 2.34 16.36 1.10
C VAL A 214 1.86 16.23 2.54
N TYR A 215 1.89 17.34 3.26
CA TYR A 215 1.24 17.45 4.56
C TYR A 215 -0.27 17.35 4.39
N SER A 216 -0.91 16.44 5.13
CA SER A 216 -2.35 16.27 5.10
C SER A 216 -2.86 15.78 6.44
N ASP A 217 -3.61 16.62 7.15
CA ASP A 217 -4.48 16.16 8.24
C ASP A 217 -5.79 15.63 7.64
N PHE A 218 -5.95 14.30 7.66
CA PHE A 218 -7.13 13.63 7.10
C PHE A 218 -8.45 13.96 7.80
N ARG A 219 -8.42 14.65 8.95
CA ARG A 219 -9.63 15.27 9.50
C ARG A 219 -10.25 16.25 8.52
N GLN A 220 -9.44 16.94 7.72
CA GLN A 220 -9.91 17.77 6.63
C GLN A 220 -10.07 16.95 5.33
N PRO A 221 -10.94 17.38 4.41
CA PRO A 221 -10.97 16.83 3.05
C PRO A 221 -9.61 16.98 2.36
N ILE A 222 -9.25 16.03 1.50
CA ILE A 222 -8.09 16.21 0.62
C ILE A 222 -8.33 17.37 -0.34
N LEU A 223 -7.25 18.04 -0.74
CA LEU A 223 -7.31 19.12 -1.73
C LEU A 223 -7.89 18.61 -3.05
N GLU A 224 -8.72 19.45 -3.69
CA GLU A 224 -9.41 19.09 -4.95
C GLU A 224 -8.44 18.62 -6.04
N TYR A 225 -7.25 19.22 -6.08
CA TYR A 225 -6.17 18.86 -7.00
C TYR A 225 -5.75 17.38 -6.93
N TYR A 226 -5.95 16.69 -5.80
CA TYR A 226 -5.59 15.27 -5.67
C TYR A 226 -6.75 14.30 -5.92
N LYS A 227 -8.00 14.80 -6.01
CA LYS A 227 -9.16 13.94 -6.20
C LYS A 227 -9.16 13.31 -7.59
N GLY A 228 -9.51 12.03 -7.67
CA GLY A 228 -9.66 11.35 -8.95
C GLY A 228 -8.38 11.11 -9.75
N ASN A 229 -7.19 11.17 -9.13
CA ASN A 229 -5.91 11.14 -9.83
C ASN A 229 -5.10 9.85 -9.66
N PHE A 230 -5.44 9.01 -8.68
CA PHE A 230 -4.65 7.82 -8.34
C PHE A 230 -5.24 6.52 -8.90
N ASP A 231 -4.36 5.57 -9.21
CA ASP A 231 -4.71 4.25 -9.74
C ASP A 231 -4.87 3.18 -8.63
N CYS A 232 -4.23 3.40 -7.49
CA CYS A 232 -4.35 2.56 -6.30
C CYS A 232 -3.91 3.36 -5.05
N PHE A 233 -4.22 2.85 -3.86
CA PHE A 233 -3.64 3.39 -2.64
C PHE A 233 -3.35 2.33 -1.58
N PHE A 234 -2.40 2.65 -0.71
CA PHE A 234 -2.08 1.94 0.53
C PHE A 234 -2.58 2.74 1.73
N THR A 235 -3.03 2.02 2.77
CA THR A 235 -3.24 2.60 4.09
C THR A 235 -3.11 1.55 5.19
N ASP A 236 -2.51 1.94 6.31
CA ASP A 236 -2.50 1.22 7.58
C ASP A 236 -3.08 2.19 8.64
N PRO A 237 -4.42 2.31 8.70
CA PRO A 237 -5.04 3.41 9.40
C PRO A 237 -5.10 3.17 10.91
N PRO A 238 -5.51 4.19 11.70
CA PRO A 238 -5.79 4.00 13.11
C PRO A 238 -6.75 2.83 13.36
N TYR A 239 -6.49 2.03 14.39
CA TYR A 239 -7.20 0.77 14.65
C TYR A 239 -8.62 0.91 15.24
N THR A 240 -9.22 2.10 15.09
CA THR A 240 -10.60 2.38 15.46
C THR A 240 -11.47 2.30 14.20
N LEU A 241 -12.74 1.91 14.34
CA LEU A 241 -13.65 1.84 13.19
C LEU A 241 -13.82 3.22 12.51
N GLU A 242 -13.80 4.30 13.28
CA GLU A 242 -13.94 5.65 12.75
C GLU A 242 -12.68 6.12 12.01
N GLY A 243 -11.48 5.84 12.55
CA GLY A 243 -10.21 6.13 11.88
C GLY A 243 -10.04 5.33 10.59
N MET A 244 -10.38 4.04 10.63
CA MET A 244 -10.44 3.18 9.45
C MET A 244 -11.34 3.78 8.36
N LYS A 245 -12.58 4.15 8.70
CA LYS A 245 -13.54 4.74 7.74
C LYS A 245 -13.01 6.04 7.14
N LEU A 246 -12.39 6.89 7.96
CA LEU A 246 -11.85 8.17 7.51
C LEU A 246 -10.73 7.97 6.49
N PHE A 247 -9.72 7.18 6.83
CA PHE A 247 -8.55 6.95 5.96
C PHE A 247 -8.96 6.28 4.65
N LEU A 248 -9.82 5.26 4.71
CA LEU A 248 -10.40 4.67 3.50
C LEU A 248 -11.14 5.72 2.67
N SER A 249 -11.96 6.57 3.29
CA SER A 249 -12.70 7.62 2.58
C SER A 249 -11.77 8.61 1.87
N ARG A 250 -10.66 9.03 2.50
CA ARG A 250 -9.67 9.92 1.87
C ARG A 250 -8.95 9.26 0.70
N GLY A 251 -8.57 8.00 0.83
CA GLY A 251 -8.03 7.23 -0.29
C GLY A 251 -9.03 7.10 -1.44
N MET A 252 -10.31 6.83 -1.12
CA MET A 252 -11.39 6.72 -2.10
C MET A 252 -11.72 8.03 -2.83
N ASP A 253 -11.57 9.18 -2.17
CA ASP A 253 -11.69 10.49 -2.81
C ASP A 253 -10.57 10.73 -3.83
N ALA A 254 -9.36 10.23 -3.53
CA ALA A 254 -8.18 10.38 -4.37
C ALA A 254 -8.17 9.45 -5.59
N LEU A 255 -8.81 8.27 -5.49
CA LEU A 255 -8.87 7.32 -6.61
C LEU A 255 -9.66 7.87 -7.80
N LYS A 256 -9.15 7.57 -9.00
CA LYS A 256 -9.90 7.74 -10.26
C LYS A 256 -11.27 7.07 -10.14
N LYS A 257 -12.29 7.68 -10.74
CA LYS A 257 -13.66 7.11 -10.78
C LYS A 257 -13.74 6.00 -11.82
N GLU A 258 -13.07 4.89 -11.52
CA GLU A 258 -12.97 3.70 -12.36
C GLU A 258 -13.22 2.45 -11.52
N LYS A 259 -13.85 1.44 -12.13
CA LYS A 259 -14.00 0.11 -11.51
C LYS A 259 -12.70 -0.70 -11.63
N GLY A 260 -12.44 -1.54 -10.63
CA GLY A 260 -11.33 -2.48 -10.62
C GLY A 260 -9.98 -1.90 -10.16
N LEU A 261 -9.95 -0.67 -9.63
CA LEU A 261 -8.77 -0.10 -8.98
C LEU A 261 -8.55 -0.77 -7.62
N THR A 262 -7.28 -0.92 -7.25
CA THR A 262 -6.89 -1.70 -6.06
C THR A 262 -6.71 -0.81 -4.84
N VAL A 263 -7.23 -1.25 -3.70
CA VAL A 263 -6.95 -0.68 -2.38
C VAL A 263 -6.20 -1.72 -1.55
N PHE A 264 -5.03 -1.35 -1.04
CA PHE A 264 -4.21 -2.18 -0.17
C PHE A 264 -4.39 -1.73 1.27
N PHE A 265 -5.22 -2.46 2.01
CA PHE A 265 -5.67 -2.09 3.33
C PHE A 265 -5.04 -2.99 4.39
N SER A 266 -4.17 -2.44 5.23
CA SER A 266 -3.59 -3.16 6.36
C SER A 266 -4.41 -2.94 7.61
N TYR A 267 -4.68 -4.00 8.37
CA TYR A 267 -5.44 -3.86 9.61
C TYR A 267 -5.19 -5.01 10.58
N GLY A 268 -5.18 -4.72 11.87
CA GLY A 268 -5.03 -5.74 12.93
C GLY A 268 -6.21 -6.70 12.97
N HIS A 269 -5.95 -8.00 13.20
CA HIS A 269 -7.00 -9.00 13.42
C HIS A 269 -7.87 -8.63 14.63
N LYS A 270 -9.19 -8.74 14.47
CA LYS A 270 -10.19 -8.46 15.52
C LYS A 270 -11.08 -9.68 15.78
N SER A 271 -11.98 -9.57 16.75
CA SER A 271 -13.00 -10.59 16.98
C SER A 271 -13.93 -10.71 15.77
N PRO A 272 -14.59 -11.87 15.54
CA PRO A 272 -15.50 -12.07 14.43
C PRO A 272 -16.56 -10.98 14.26
N ASP A 273 -17.14 -10.50 15.38
CA ASP A 273 -18.14 -9.44 15.35
C ASP A 273 -17.57 -8.11 14.81
N ILE A 274 -16.34 -7.77 15.18
CA ILE A 274 -15.68 -6.55 14.68
C ILE A 274 -15.26 -6.74 13.21
N GLU A 275 -14.77 -7.91 12.83
CA GLU A 275 -14.45 -8.23 11.43
C GLU A 275 -15.70 -8.13 10.54
N LEU A 276 -16.87 -8.56 11.04
CA LEU A 276 -18.14 -8.36 10.35
C LEU A 276 -18.48 -6.88 10.16
N GLU A 277 -18.28 -6.04 11.19
CA GLU A 277 -18.48 -4.59 11.07
C GLU A 277 -17.51 -3.94 10.08
N ILE A 278 -16.26 -4.41 10.03
CA ILE A 278 -15.27 -3.96 9.03
C ILE A 278 -15.74 -4.32 7.62
N GLN A 279 -16.19 -5.56 7.39
CA GLN A 279 -16.69 -5.98 6.08
C GLN A 279 -17.95 -5.21 5.67
N LYS A 280 -18.87 -4.94 6.60
CA LYS A 280 -20.03 -4.05 6.35
C LYS A 280 -19.58 -2.65 5.91
N CYS A 281 -18.50 -2.10 6.49
CA CYS A 281 -17.95 -0.82 6.05
C CYS A 281 -17.49 -0.86 4.59
N PHE A 282 -16.81 -1.94 4.16
CA PHE A 282 -16.40 -2.10 2.76
C PHE A 282 -17.61 -2.15 1.82
N ILE A 283 -18.64 -2.94 2.18
CA ILE A 283 -19.88 -3.05 1.40
C ILE A 283 -20.55 -1.68 1.28
N ASN A 284 -20.66 -0.94 2.39
CA ASN A 284 -21.25 0.39 2.40
C ASN A 284 -20.49 1.38 1.50
N MET A 285 -19.16 1.28 1.41
CA MET A 285 -18.35 2.08 0.48
C MET A 285 -18.40 1.57 -0.97
N GLY A 286 -19.17 0.52 -1.26
CA GLY A 286 -19.24 -0.10 -2.59
C GLY A 286 -17.94 -0.78 -3.02
N LEU A 287 -17.18 -1.34 -2.07
CA LEU A 287 -15.93 -2.06 -2.32
C LEU A 287 -16.13 -3.58 -2.27
N THR A 288 -15.38 -4.31 -3.09
CA THR A 288 -15.33 -5.79 -3.04
C THR A 288 -14.03 -6.25 -2.40
N VAL A 289 -14.10 -7.26 -1.54
CA VAL A 289 -12.91 -7.94 -1.00
C VAL A 289 -12.41 -8.97 -2.01
N CYS A 290 -11.16 -8.84 -2.47
CA CYS A 290 -10.56 -9.77 -3.42
C CYS A 290 -9.69 -10.83 -2.77
N GLU A 291 -8.92 -10.46 -1.74
CA GLU A 291 -7.99 -11.36 -1.06
C GLU A 291 -7.80 -10.87 0.39
N ILE A 292 -7.76 -11.79 1.35
CA ILE A 292 -7.36 -11.52 2.73
C ILE A 292 -6.12 -12.35 3.01
N LEU A 293 -4.99 -11.69 3.22
CA LEU A 293 -3.70 -12.29 3.54
C LEU A 293 -3.46 -12.18 5.05
N SER A 294 -3.80 -13.23 5.80
CA SER A 294 -3.62 -13.29 7.25
C SER A 294 -2.14 -13.30 7.64
N GLY A 295 -1.77 -12.59 8.71
CA GLY A 295 -0.39 -12.52 9.20
C GLY A 295 0.62 -11.97 8.18
N PHE A 296 0.15 -11.18 7.20
CA PHE A 296 0.97 -10.68 6.10
C PHE A 296 1.95 -9.59 6.55
N ASN A 297 1.47 -8.70 7.41
CA ASN A 297 2.26 -7.59 7.94
C ASN A 297 2.91 -7.99 9.25
N ALA A 298 4.16 -7.64 9.46
CA ALA A 298 4.87 -7.80 10.72
C ALA A 298 5.44 -6.46 11.20
N TYR A 299 5.37 -6.20 12.49
CA TYR A 299 5.80 -4.93 13.12
C TYR A 299 6.87 -5.14 14.18
N GLU A 300 7.70 -4.12 14.37
CA GLU A 300 8.74 -4.06 15.40
C GLU A 300 8.13 -3.86 16.80
N GLY A 301 8.75 -4.45 17.85
CA GLY A 301 8.56 -3.98 19.23
C GLY A 301 7.41 -4.54 20.09
N ALA A 302 6.39 -5.26 19.58
CA ALA A 302 5.32 -5.84 20.42
C ALA A 302 5.25 -7.40 20.45
N GLN A 303 6.33 -8.04 20.88
CA GLN A 303 6.50 -9.50 20.93
C GLN A 303 5.44 -10.29 21.74
N ILE A 304 4.62 -9.63 22.57
CA ILE A 304 3.64 -10.30 23.46
C ILE A 304 2.30 -10.63 22.74
N ILE A 305 2.02 -10.02 21.58
CA ILE A 305 0.71 -10.16 20.88
C ILE A 305 0.86 -10.64 19.43
N GLY A 306 1.97 -11.32 19.12
CA GLY A 306 2.19 -11.91 17.79
C GLY A 306 2.55 -10.92 16.68
N ASN A 307 2.55 -9.60 16.93
CA ASN A 307 3.15 -8.56 16.08
C ASN A 307 2.75 -8.57 14.61
N THR A 308 1.63 -9.18 14.27
CA THR A 308 1.22 -9.35 12.88
C THR A 308 -0.20 -8.86 12.64
N SER A 309 -0.45 -8.41 11.42
CA SER A 309 -1.75 -7.94 10.95
C SER A 309 -2.06 -8.52 9.57
N GLN A 310 -3.31 -8.40 9.14
CA GLN A 310 -3.73 -8.85 7.82
C GLN A 310 -3.55 -7.74 6.78
N MET A 311 -3.31 -8.16 5.55
CA MET A 311 -3.43 -7.31 4.37
C MET A 311 -4.69 -7.73 3.62
N ILE A 312 -5.62 -6.79 3.46
CA ILE A 312 -6.87 -6.98 2.72
C ILE A 312 -6.75 -6.22 1.40
N VAL A 313 -6.90 -6.94 0.30
CA VAL A 313 -6.93 -6.34 -1.03
C VAL A 313 -8.38 -6.11 -1.42
N LEU A 314 -8.77 -4.84 -1.54
CA LEU A 314 -10.10 -4.46 -2.00
C LEU A 314 -10.04 -3.97 -3.45
N LYS A 315 -11.18 -3.99 -4.13
CA LYS A 315 -11.36 -3.39 -5.46
C LYS A 315 -12.56 -2.46 -5.53
N THR A 316 -12.41 -1.41 -6.32
CA THR A 316 -13.50 -0.49 -6.64
C THR A 316 -14.53 -1.12 -7.58
N THR A 317 -15.78 -0.71 -7.43
CA THR A 317 -16.90 -1.02 -8.30
C THR A 317 -17.44 0.27 -8.93
N THR A 318 -18.47 0.16 -9.77
CA THR A 318 -19.19 1.35 -10.28
C THR A 318 -19.89 2.16 -9.18
N ASN A 319 -20.14 1.55 -8.03
CA ASN A 319 -20.85 2.16 -6.91
C ASN A 319 -19.90 2.64 -5.80
N SER A 320 -18.59 2.55 -6.03
CA SER A 320 -17.59 2.92 -5.03
C SER A 320 -17.62 4.41 -4.68
N HIS A 321 -17.68 4.71 -3.39
CA HIS A 321 -17.71 6.08 -2.88
C HIS A 321 -17.06 6.20 -1.50
N ALA A 322 -16.62 7.40 -1.16
CA ALA A 322 -16.17 7.73 0.18
C ALA A 322 -17.35 7.76 1.15
N SER A 323 -17.19 7.17 2.34
CA SER A 323 -18.26 7.17 3.37
C SER A 323 -18.26 8.42 4.25
N VAL A 324 -17.12 9.10 4.36
CA VAL A 324 -16.95 10.32 5.15
C VAL A 324 -16.71 11.49 4.21
N VAL A 325 -17.66 12.43 4.18
CA VAL A 325 -17.62 13.64 3.36
C VAL A 325 -17.38 14.85 4.27
N GLY A 326 -16.54 15.79 3.83
CA GLY A 326 -16.27 17.01 4.59
C GLY A 326 -15.28 16.80 5.74
N SER A 327 -15.29 17.74 6.70
CA SER A 327 -14.47 17.69 7.90
C SER A 327 -14.90 16.57 8.85
N PHE A 328 -13.98 16.11 9.69
CA PHE A 328 -14.18 15.01 10.61
C PHE A 328 -13.68 15.37 12.03
N ASP A 329 -14.62 15.49 12.97
CA ASP A 329 -14.34 16.01 14.32
C ASP A 329 -14.40 14.93 15.41
N LYS A 330 -14.69 13.67 15.06
CA LYS A 330 -14.77 12.59 16.04
C LYS A 330 -13.36 12.05 16.42
N PRO A 331 -13.22 11.45 17.61
CA PRO A 331 -12.04 10.68 17.96
C PRO A 331 -11.73 9.59 16.93
N MET A 332 -10.50 9.54 16.42
CA MET A 332 -10.07 8.55 15.42
C MET A 332 -8.89 7.70 15.88
N TYR A 333 -8.06 8.22 16.77
CA TYR A 333 -6.93 7.48 17.31
C TYR A 333 -7.31 6.66 18.53
N THR A 334 -6.64 5.52 18.73
CA THR A 334 -6.89 4.63 19.86
C THR A 334 -6.68 5.35 21.19
N GLY A 335 -5.68 6.23 21.28
CA GLY A 335 -5.42 7.05 22.46
C GLY A 335 -6.50 8.09 22.77
N GLU A 336 -7.32 8.47 21.80
CA GLU A 336 -8.45 9.39 21.99
C GLU A 336 -9.68 8.69 22.56
N ILE A 337 -9.93 7.45 22.12
CA ILE A 337 -11.08 6.64 22.55
C ILE A 337 -10.77 5.95 23.88
N ARG A 338 -9.61 5.30 23.99
CA ARG A 338 -9.21 4.54 25.18
C ARG A 338 -8.25 5.38 26.00
N LYS A 339 -8.79 6.25 26.84
CA LYS A 339 -8.00 6.98 27.83
C LYS A 339 -7.40 5.98 28.82
N THR A 340 -6.10 5.75 28.71
CA THR A 340 -5.38 4.88 29.66
C THR A 340 -4.21 5.64 30.25
N VAL A 341 -4.06 5.56 31.56
CA VAL A 341 -2.83 6.01 32.24
C VAL A 341 -1.97 4.78 32.51
N ARG A 342 -0.76 4.82 31.97
CA ARG A 342 0.26 3.80 32.20
C ARG A 342 1.18 4.28 33.31
N LEU A 343 1.42 3.41 34.28
CA LEU A 343 2.39 3.65 35.35
C LEU A 343 3.70 2.97 34.95
N TYR A 344 4.78 3.74 34.84
CA TYR A 344 6.11 3.25 34.56
C TYR A 344 7.01 3.41 35.78
N SER A 345 7.73 2.37 36.17
CA SER A 345 8.75 2.44 37.21
C SER A 345 10.13 2.61 36.59
N CYS A 346 10.93 3.53 37.13
CA CYS A 346 12.34 3.65 36.77
C CYS A 346 13.07 2.36 37.16
N THR A 347 13.82 1.77 36.22
CA THR A 347 14.49 0.48 36.43
C THR A 347 15.65 0.54 37.44
N GLN A 348 16.11 1.74 37.78
CA GLN A 348 17.22 1.96 38.73
C GLN A 348 16.74 2.36 40.12
N CYS A 349 15.86 3.36 40.24
CA CYS A 349 15.45 3.90 41.54
C CYS A 349 14.02 3.55 41.97
N GLY A 350 13.27 2.83 41.13
CA GLY A 350 11.90 2.40 41.41
C GLY A 350 10.83 3.50 41.36
N LYS A 351 11.19 4.77 41.17
CA LYS A 351 10.22 5.88 41.12
C LYS A 351 9.19 5.64 40.01
N VAL A 352 7.92 5.81 40.35
CA VAL A 352 6.78 5.60 39.45
C VAL A 352 6.38 6.91 38.78
N PHE A 353 6.11 6.83 37.49
CA PHE A 353 5.69 7.93 36.62
C PHE A 353 4.38 7.57 35.94
N LYS A 354 3.47 8.55 35.88
CA LYS A 354 2.25 8.45 35.09
C LYS A 354 2.54 8.92 33.66
N VAL A 355 2.13 8.12 32.70
CA VAL A 355 2.24 8.42 31.27
C VAL A 355 0.86 8.29 30.64
N GLY A 356 0.39 9.35 30.00
CA GLY A 356 -0.91 9.41 29.36
C GLY A 356 -1.25 10.81 28.84
N LYS A 357 -2.31 10.90 28.03
CA LYS A 357 -2.73 12.13 27.33
C LYS A 357 -3.01 13.34 28.25
N SER A 358 -3.31 13.09 29.53
CA SER A 358 -3.60 14.13 30.54
C SER A 358 -2.53 14.22 31.64
N GLU A 359 -1.39 13.55 31.45
CA GLU A 359 -0.30 13.48 32.42
C GLU A 359 0.88 14.33 31.96
N ARG A 360 1.82 14.59 32.88
CA ARG A 360 3.06 15.35 32.58
C ARG A 360 3.86 14.77 31.41
N TYR A 361 3.84 13.45 31.25
CA TYR A 361 4.49 12.75 30.16
C TYR A 361 3.42 12.13 29.27
N TYR A 362 3.38 12.53 28.01
CA TYR A 362 2.36 12.08 27.06
C TYR A 362 2.63 10.64 26.57
N THR A 363 3.87 10.35 26.19
CA THR A 363 4.36 9.02 25.74
C THR A 363 5.49 8.48 26.62
N ILE A 364 5.80 7.19 26.52
CA ILE A 364 6.95 6.61 27.24
C ILE A 364 8.27 7.17 26.66
N GLU A 365 8.31 7.48 25.38
CA GLU A 365 9.43 8.14 24.70
C GLU A 365 9.68 9.52 25.29
N SER A 366 8.62 10.31 25.57
CA SER A 366 8.76 11.61 26.23
C SER A 366 9.34 11.50 27.65
N LEU A 367 8.97 10.46 28.40
CA LEU A 367 9.55 10.15 29.70
C LEU A 367 11.02 9.71 29.59
N LYS A 368 11.35 8.86 28.60
CA LYS A 368 12.73 8.42 28.32
C LYS A 368 13.64 9.59 27.93
N ALA A 369 13.13 10.53 27.12
CA ALA A 369 13.86 11.71 26.71
C ALA A 369 14.14 12.66 27.88
N ALA A 370 13.15 12.87 28.75
CA ALA A 370 13.28 13.71 29.93
C ALA A 370 14.15 13.09 31.04
N GLY A 371 14.20 11.76 31.11
CA GLY A 371 14.93 11.02 32.14
C GLY A 371 14.23 11.01 33.50
N CYS A 372 14.67 10.11 34.37
CA CYS A 372 14.10 9.98 35.70
C CYS A 372 14.44 11.19 36.56
N SER A 373 13.44 11.95 36.98
CA SER A 373 13.60 13.10 37.91
C SER A 373 14.28 12.81 39.26
N LYS A 374 14.62 11.56 39.58
CA LYS A 374 15.33 11.18 40.82
C LYS A 374 16.77 10.71 40.58
N CYS A 375 17.06 10.05 39.46
CA CYS A 375 18.36 9.40 39.23
C CYS A 375 18.84 9.49 37.77
N GLU A 376 18.19 10.31 36.94
CA GLU A 376 18.50 10.59 35.54
C GLU A 376 18.46 9.39 34.57
N ASN A 377 18.29 8.18 35.08
CA ASN A 377 18.10 6.97 34.28
C ASN A 377 16.98 7.15 33.24
N ARG A 378 17.22 6.63 32.03
CA ARG A 378 16.29 6.69 30.89
C ARG A 378 15.60 5.36 30.60
N SER A 379 15.83 4.36 31.44
CA SER A 379 15.19 3.05 31.32
C SER A 379 14.02 2.92 32.31
N PHE A 380 12.88 2.49 31.79
CA PHE A 380 11.61 2.42 32.53
C PHE A 380 10.88 1.12 32.19
N ARG A 381 10.26 0.49 33.19
CA ARG A 381 9.46 -0.72 33.05
C ARG A 381 7.98 -0.38 33.27
N LEU A 382 7.09 -0.94 32.46
CA LEU A 382 5.65 -0.81 32.69
C LEU A 382 5.28 -1.55 33.98
N PHE A 383 4.73 -0.82 34.94
CA PHE A 383 4.32 -1.31 36.25
C PHE A 383 2.82 -1.62 36.30
N ASN A 384 1.97 -0.74 35.73
CA ASN A 384 0.52 -0.95 35.69
C ASN A 384 -0.14 -0.17 34.52
N LYS A 385 -1.34 -0.58 34.11
CA LYS A 385 -2.16 0.10 33.11
C LYS A 385 -3.58 0.27 33.63
N ASN A 386 -3.94 1.51 33.97
CA ASN A 386 -5.29 1.86 34.42
C ASN A 386 -6.10 2.38 33.22
N LYS A 387 -7.30 1.85 33.03
CA LYS A 387 -8.32 2.49 32.16
C LYS A 387 -8.92 3.65 32.94
N ILE A 388 -9.04 4.82 32.30
CA ILE A 388 -9.78 5.97 32.83
C ILE A 388 -11.21 5.88 32.31
#